data_AF-A0A2G6QYL7-F1
#
_entry.id   AF-A0A2G6QYL7-F1
#
_cell.length_a   1.000
_cell.length_b   1.000
_cell.length_c   1.000
_cell.angle_alpha   90.00
_cell.angle_beta   90.00
_cell.angle_gamma   90.00
#
_symmetry.space_group_name_H-M   'P 1'
#
loop_
_entity.id
_entity.type
_entity.pdbx_description
1 polymer ?
#
loop_
_entity_poly.entity_id
_entity_poly.type
_entity_poly.pdbx_seq_one_letter_code
_entity_poly.pdbx_strand_id
1 'polypeptide(L)'
;MITIRSRCRQVWLTTPSDKAVAELLVSRDGMDADLAAHAARVAQGHIGRARHIARSEEARNWRAKILAIPAKLRSVSDCLAIADELVKDAADEAARLVADSDTKEKADLQQALGAGTKGVKPRNTQAALKDLEEQQKARLKRIQRDTLDRALTELTTYYRDIFGLQTKSLEPINAEYLGVLQQMADSFSAAETLRKITAILDAREALNTNVAPLLAMEAMLLSLRGDEMSQTVGFGT
;
A
#
# COMPACT_ATOMS: atom_id res chain seq x y z
N MET A 1 -4.49 -35.09 14.72
CA MET A 1 -5.26 -34.03 15.38
C MET A 1 -5.74 -33.04 14.32
N ILE A 2 -6.99 -33.18 13.86
CA ILE A 2 -7.60 -32.33 12.81
C ILE A 2 -8.81 -31.66 13.46
N THR A 3 -8.77 -30.34 13.70
CA THR A 3 -9.75 -29.73 14.62
C THR A 3 -10.57 -28.57 14.07
N ILE A 4 -10.14 -27.86 13.01
CA ILE A 4 -10.91 -26.73 12.45
C ILE A 4 -11.46 -27.04 11.05
N ARG A 5 -10.60 -27.44 10.10
CA ARG A 5 -11.02 -27.70 8.70
C ARG A 5 -12.09 -28.79 8.56
N SER A 6 -12.13 -29.78 9.45
CA SER A 6 -13.13 -30.87 9.40
C SER A 6 -14.51 -30.48 9.92
N ARG A 7 -14.63 -29.36 10.65
CA ARG A 7 -15.88 -28.91 11.30
C ARG A 7 -16.50 -27.68 10.63
N CYS A 8 -15.88 -27.16 9.57
CA CYS A 8 -16.35 -25.98 8.85
C CYS A 8 -16.76 -26.35 7.42
N ARG A 9 -17.82 -25.71 6.91
CA ARG A 9 -18.14 -25.73 5.48
C ARG A 9 -17.28 -24.68 4.79
N GLN A 10 -16.42 -25.14 3.88
CA GLN A 10 -15.60 -24.23 3.08
C GLN A 10 -16.49 -23.52 2.05
N VAL A 11 -16.50 -22.19 2.10
CA VAL A 11 -17.14 -21.33 1.11
C VAL A 11 -16.04 -20.60 0.37
N TRP A 12 -15.97 -20.80 -0.93
CA TRP A 12 -15.01 -20.14 -1.79
C TRP A 12 -15.58 -18.81 -2.25
N LEU A 13 -14.88 -17.73 -1.93
CA LEU A 13 -15.18 -16.40 -2.47
C LEU A 13 -14.34 -16.22 -3.73
N THR A 14 -14.98 -15.84 -4.83
CA THR A 14 -14.30 -15.53 -6.10
C THR A 14 -14.03 -14.04 -6.19
N THR A 15 -12.90 -13.67 -6.77
CA THR A 15 -12.61 -12.27 -7.10
C THR A 15 -13.65 -11.76 -8.11
N PRO A 16 -14.36 -10.66 -7.82
CA PRO A 16 -15.33 -10.09 -8.76
C PRO A 16 -14.61 -9.49 -9.97
N SER A 17 -15.30 -9.48 -11.13
CA SER A 17 -14.80 -8.80 -12.32
C SER A 17 -14.87 -7.28 -12.17
N ASP A 18 -14.05 -6.55 -12.92
CA ASP A 18 -14.06 -5.08 -12.93
C ASP A 18 -15.46 -4.54 -13.26
N LYS A 19 -16.17 -5.18 -14.19
CA LYS A 19 -17.56 -4.82 -14.53
C LYS A 19 -18.50 -4.96 -13.32
N ALA A 20 -18.42 -6.06 -12.59
CA ALA A 20 -19.25 -6.27 -11.40
C ALA A 20 -18.94 -5.27 -10.28
N VAL A 21 -17.66 -4.89 -10.11
CA VAL A 21 -17.26 -3.87 -9.14
C VAL A 21 -17.76 -2.49 -9.57
N ALA A 22 -17.64 -2.13 -10.85
CA ALA A 22 -18.14 -0.85 -11.37
C ALA A 22 -19.67 -0.73 -11.21
N GLU A 23 -20.42 -1.78 -11.59
CA GLU A 23 -21.87 -1.83 -11.40
C GLU A 23 -22.27 -1.67 -9.92
N LEU A 24 -21.51 -2.28 -9.00
CA LEU A 24 -21.72 -2.13 -7.57
C LEU A 24 -21.50 -0.69 -7.10
N LEU A 25 -20.46 -0.02 -7.59
CA LEU A 25 -20.16 1.38 -7.25
C LEU A 25 -21.22 2.35 -7.78
N VAL A 26 -21.73 2.13 -8.99
CA VAL A 26 -22.82 2.96 -9.54
C VAL A 26 -24.11 2.73 -8.77
N SER A 27 -24.57 1.47 -8.69
CA SER A 27 -25.89 1.14 -8.16
C SER A 27 -26.04 1.37 -6.66
N ARG A 28 -25.01 1.03 -5.86
CA ARG A 28 -25.07 1.14 -4.39
C ARG A 28 -24.43 2.42 -3.88
N ASP A 29 -23.30 2.81 -4.47
CA ASP A 29 -22.49 3.91 -3.95
C ASP A 29 -22.77 5.25 -4.69
N GLY A 30 -23.60 5.26 -5.74
CA GLY A 30 -24.04 6.47 -6.44
C GLY A 30 -22.93 7.17 -7.23
N MET A 31 -21.90 6.43 -7.61
CA MET A 31 -20.74 6.98 -8.32
C MET A 31 -21.04 7.18 -9.81
N ASP A 32 -20.39 8.19 -10.40
CA ASP A 32 -20.35 8.36 -11.85
C ASP A 32 -19.81 7.11 -12.56
N ALA A 33 -20.34 6.80 -13.74
CA ALA A 33 -20.04 5.56 -14.45
C ALA A 33 -18.57 5.45 -14.89
N ASP A 34 -17.98 6.53 -15.38
CA ASP A 34 -16.60 6.55 -15.84
C ASP A 34 -15.64 6.46 -14.64
N LEU A 35 -15.95 7.19 -13.56
CA LEU A 35 -15.19 7.11 -12.31
C LEU A 35 -15.28 5.71 -11.68
N ALA A 36 -16.45 5.08 -11.70
CA ALA A 36 -16.65 3.72 -11.20
C ALA A 36 -15.87 2.69 -12.02
N ALA A 37 -15.88 2.81 -13.36
CA ALA A 37 -15.11 1.95 -14.25
C ALA A 37 -13.60 2.11 -14.02
N HIS A 38 -13.12 3.34 -13.89
CA HIS A 38 -11.72 3.63 -13.53
C HIS A 38 -11.36 2.99 -12.18
N ALA A 39 -12.14 3.28 -11.14
CA ALA A 39 -11.87 2.81 -9.79
C ALA A 39 -11.91 1.27 -9.68
N ALA A 40 -12.80 0.61 -10.43
CA ALA A 40 -12.87 -0.85 -10.51
C ALA A 40 -11.60 -1.45 -11.13
N ARG A 41 -11.19 -0.95 -12.31
CA ARG A 41 -9.98 -1.40 -13.02
C ARG A 41 -8.72 -1.29 -12.16
N VAL A 42 -8.49 -0.11 -11.56
CA VAL A 42 -7.28 0.11 -10.74
C VAL A 42 -7.31 -0.58 -9.38
N ALA A 43 -8.47 -1.09 -8.96
CA ALA A 43 -8.63 -1.87 -7.74
C ALA A 43 -8.55 -3.38 -7.97
N GLN A 44 -8.60 -3.85 -9.21
CA GLN A 44 -8.40 -5.26 -9.61
C GLN A 44 -9.23 -6.24 -8.79
N GLY A 45 -10.55 -6.00 -8.71
CA GLY A 45 -11.48 -6.83 -7.95
C GLY A 45 -11.53 -6.54 -6.44
N HIS A 46 -10.69 -5.67 -5.89
CA HIS A 46 -10.75 -5.29 -4.48
C HIS A 46 -11.81 -4.20 -4.22
N ILE A 47 -13.02 -4.62 -3.83
CA ILE A 47 -14.18 -3.73 -3.62
C ILE A 47 -13.90 -2.55 -2.66
N GLY A 48 -13.26 -2.80 -1.52
CA GLY A 48 -12.95 -1.75 -0.53
C GLY A 48 -12.06 -0.64 -1.10
N ARG A 49 -10.96 -1.03 -1.76
CA ARG A 49 -10.05 -0.14 -2.50
C ARG A 49 -10.76 0.61 -3.63
N ALA A 50 -11.59 -0.08 -4.42
CA ALA A 50 -12.37 0.55 -5.49
C ALA A 50 -13.27 1.66 -4.94
N ARG A 51 -14.00 1.38 -3.85
CA ARG A 51 -14.85 2.38 -3.19
C ARG A 51 -14.06 3.57 -2.65
N HIS A 52 -12.90 3.31 -2.06
CA HIS A 52 -12.04 4.37 -1.53
C HIS A 52 -11.48 5.27 -2.65
N ILE A 53 -11.01 4.69 -3.77
CA ILE A 53 -10.54 5.43 -4.95
C ILE A 53 -11.67 6.23 -5.60
N ALA A 54 -12.88 5.67 -5.68
CA ALA A 54 -14.03 6.36 -6.24
C ALA A 54 -14.44 7.58 -5.39
N ARG A 55 -14.44 7.45 -4.06
CA ARG A 55 -14.94 8.50 -3.15
C ARG A 55 -13.93 9.58 -2.79
N SER A 56 -12.64 9.25 -2.77
CA SER A 56 -11.59 10.17 -2.29
C SER A 56 -10.75 10.69 -3.44
N GLU A 57 -10.78 12.00 -3.66
CA GLU A 57 -9.87 12.69 -4.57
C GLU A 57 -8.42 12.61 -4.06
N GLU A 58 -8.21 12.71 -2.75
CA GLU A 58 -6.90 12.54 -2.13
C GLU A 58 -6.31 11.16 -2.44
N ALA A 59 -7.12 10.09 -2.42
CA ALA A 59 -6.68 8.75 -2.79
C ALA A 59 -6.22 8.66 -4.26
N ARG A 60 -6.92 9.37 -5.16
CA ARG A 60 -6.54 9.46 -6.59
C ARG A 60 -5.27 10.27 -6.79
N ASN A 61 -5.15 11.42 -6.10
CA ASN A 61 -3.97 12.28 -6.15
C ASN A 61 -2.73 11.57 -5.59
N TRP A 62 -2.90 10.86 -4.47
CA TRP A 62 -1.84 10.04 -3.89
C TRP A 62 -1.39 8.95 -4.88
N ARG A 63 -2.33 8.24 -5.51
CA ARG A 63 -2.01 7.25 -6.53
C ARG A 63 -1.26 7.86 -7.72
N ALA A 64 -1.68 9.01 -8.22
CA ALA A 64 -0.98 9.74 -9.28
C ALA A 64 0.46 10.12 -8.86
N LYS A 65 0.65 10.54 -7.59
CA LYS A 65 1.98 10.81 -7.01
C LYS A 65 2.87 9.56 -7.05
N ILE A 66 2.35 8.39 -6.64
CA ILE A 66 3.12 7.14 -6.66
C ILE A 66 3.47 6.71 -8.08
N LEU A 67 2.53 6.80 -9.03
CA LEU A 67 2.79 6.45 -10.43
C LEU A 67 3.78 7.39 -11.12
N ALA A 68 4.00 8.59 -10.60
CA ALA A 68 5.01 9.51 -11.09
C ALA A 68 6.44 9.19 -10.58
N ILE A 69 6.59 8.34 -9.56
CA ILE A 69 7.89 8.03 -8.94
C ILE A 69 8.90 7.48 -9.97
N PRO A 70 8.59 6.47 -10.80
CA PRO A 70 9.57 5.87 -11.71
C PRO A 70 10.29 6.89 -12.61
N ALA A 71 9.58 7.92 -13.10
CA ALA A 71 10.15 8.95 -13.96
C ALA A 71 11.07 9.96 -13.24
N LYS A 72 11.03 9.99 -11.89
CA LYS A 72 11.83 10.88 -11.04
C LYS A 72 13.11 10.23 -10.52
N LEU A 73 13.30 8.92 -10.69
CA LEU A 73 14.48 8.20 -10.21
C LEU A 73 15.70 8.45 -11.11
N ARG A 74 16.27 9.65 -11.07
CA ARG A 74 17.39 10.07 -11.96
C ARG A 74 18.76 9.93 -11.30
N SER A 75 18.82 10.01 -9.97
CA SER A 75 20.05 9.91 -9.18
C SER A 75 19.84 9.12 -7.88
N VAL A 76 20.94 8.77 -7.21
CA VAL A 76 20.89 8.22 -5.83
C VAL A 76 20.15 9.17 -4.90
N SER A 77 20.44 10.47 -5.01
CA SER A 77 19.81 11.47 -4.16
C SER A 77 18.30 11.51 -4.34
N ASP A 78 17.80 11.36 -5.57
CA ASP A 78 16.36 11.32 -5.84
C ASP A 78 15.71 10.08 -5.21
N CYS A 79 16.37 8.92 -5.31
CA CYS A 79 15.89 7.68 -4.69
C CYS A 79 15.73 7.83 -3.17
N LEU A 80 16.76 8.36 -2.49
CA LEU A 80 16.74 8.52 -1.03
C LEU A 80 15.71 9.57 -0.59
N ALA A 81 15.65 10.71 -1.29
CA ALA A 81 14.70 11.77 -0.97
C ALA A 81 13.24 11.31 -1.15
N ILE A 82 12.93 10.60 -2.23
CA ILE A 82 11.59 10.06 -2.48
C ILE A 82 11.24 8.96 -1.47
N ALA A 83 12.20 8.13 -1.05
CA ALA A 83 11.98 7.12 -0.01
C ALA A 83 11.61 7.78 1.33
N ASP A 84 12.34 8.82 1.74
CA ASP A 84 12.05 9.58 2.96
C ASP A 84 10.67 10.22 2.90
N GLU A 85 10.35 10.90 1.79
CA GLU A 85 9.04 11.51 1.56
C GLU A 85 7.91 10.47 1.65
N LEU A 86 8.07 9.29 1.03
CA LEU A 86 7.06 8.23 1.02
C LEU A 86 6.79 7.68 2.44
N VAL A 87 7.85 7.47 3.23
CA VAL A 87 7.73 6.95 4.60
C VAL A 87 7.14 7.99 5.54
N LYS A 88 7.53 9.26 5.36
CA LYS A 88 6.97 10.38 6.13
C LYS A 88 5.49 10.58 5.82
N ASP A 89 5.11 10.63 4.55
CA ASP A 89 3.71 10.74 4.13
C ASP A 89 2.85 9.60 4.71
N ALA A 90 3.37 8.37 4.69
CA ALA A 90 2.69 7.23 5.28
C ALA A 90 2.54 7.33 6.81
N ALA A 91 3.54 7.90 7.49
CA ALA A 91 3.48 8.14 8.93
C ALA A 91 2.45 9.24 9.27
N ASP A 92 2.46 10.33 8.52
CA ASP A 92 1.56 11.47 8.69
C ASP A 92 0.11 11.06 8.42
N GLU A 93 -0.14 10.28 7.37
CA GLU A 93 -1.46 9.73 7.07
C GLU A 93 -1.94 8.78 8.17
N ALA A 94 -1.08 7.89 8.64
CA ALA A 94 -1.43 6.99 9.74
C ALA A 94 -1.80 7.76 11.02
N ALA A 95 -1.06 8.82 11.35
CA ALA A 95 -1.34 9.68 12.49
C ALA A 95 -2.68 10.42 12.34
N ARG A 96 -2.98 10.96 11.14
CA ARG A 96 -4.26 11.60 10.85
C ARG A 96 -5.44 10.65 11.03
N LEU A 97 -5.32 9.41 10.55
CA LEU A 97 -6.42 8.43 10.58
C LEU A 97 -6.79 7.96 11.99
N VAL A 98 -5.85 8.00 12.94
CA VAL A 98 -6.09 7.51 14.32
C VAL A 98 -6.25 8.62 15.36
N ALA A 99 -5.90 9.87 15.05
CA ALA A 99 -5.85 10.96 16.03
C ALA A 99 -7.16 11.12 16.82
N ASP A 100 -8.30 11.19 16.12
CA ASP A 100 -9.61 11.38 16.75
C ASP A 100 -10.05 10.13 17.54
N SER A 101 -9.85 8.94 16.98
CA SER A 101 -10.22 7.68 17.64
C SER A 101 -9.39 7.45 18.89
N ASP A 102 -8.08 7.68 18.83
CA ASP A 102 -7.15 7.44 19.94
C ASP A 102 -7.43 8.40 21.10
N THR A 103 -7.74 9.65 20.79
CA THR A 103 -8.15 10.66 21.79
C THR A 103 -9.44 10.25 22.48
N LYS A 104 -10.44 9.82 21.70
CA LYS A 104 -11.73 9.37 22.24
C LYS A 104 -11.60 8.10 23.08
N GLU A 105 -10.90 7.08 22.59
CA GLU A 105 -10.65 5.82 23.31
C GLU A 105 -9.95 6.07 24.64
N LYS A 106 -8.98 6.98 24.68
CA LYS A 106 -8.28 7.36 25.91
C LYS A 106 -9.20 8.06 26.91
N ALA A 107 -10.05 8.98 26.44
CA ALA A 107 -11.02 9.67 27.30
C ALA A 107 -12.06 8.70 27.87
N ASP A 108 -12.62 7.82 27.04
CA ASP A 108 -13.60 6.81 27.42
C ASP A 108 -13.01 5.85 28.46
N LEU A 109 -11.75 5.40 28.28
CA LEU A 109 -11.07 4.55 29.24
C LEU A 109 -10.81 5.27 30.58
N GLN A 110 -10.39 6.53 30.53
CA GLN A 110 -10.18 7.32 31.76
C GLN A 110 -11.48 7.50 32.54
N GLN A 111 -12.59 7.77 31.85
CA GLN A 111 -13.91 7.87 32.47
C GLN A 111 -14.33 6.53 33.10
N ALA A 112 -14.16 5.41 32.38
CA ALA A 112 -14.48 4.07 32.88
C ALA A 112 -13.65 3.67 34.12
N LEU A 113 -12.41 4.15 34.21
CA LEU A 113 -11.52 3.94 35.36
C LEU A 113 -11.77 4.91 36.52
N GLY A 114 -12.80 5.76 36.43
CA GLY A 114 -13.24 6.64 37.52
C GLY A 114 -12.51 7.99 37.58
N ALA A 115 -11.90 8.45 36.49
CA ALA A 115 -11.38 9.81 36.41
C ALA A 115 -12.52 10.82 36.71
N GLY A 116 -12.37 11.60 37.79
CA GLY A 116 -13.38 12.56 38.26
C GLY A 116 -14.29 12.07 39.40
N THR A 117 -14.17 10.81 39.85
CA THR A 117 -14.92 10.31 41.02
C THR A 117 -14.17 10.58 42.34
N LYS A 118 -14.90 10.96 43.40
CA LYS A 118 -14.33 11.10 44.75
C LYS A 118 -14.25 9.72 45.42
N GLY A 119 -13.09 9.08 45.37
CA GLY A 119 -12.86 7.75 45.96
C GLY A 119 -11.43 7.23 45.71
N VAL A 120 -11.15 6.02 46.21
CA VAL A 120 -9.85 5.35 46.02
C VAL A 120 -9.67 4.96 44.55
N LYS A 121 -8.60 5.45 43.91
CA LYS A 121 -8.25 5.07 42.53
C LYS A 121 -8.05 3.55 42.41
N PRO A 122 -8.63 2.87 41.40
CA PRO A 122 -8.39 1.45 41.16
C PRO A 122 -6.89 1.17 40.96
N ARG A 123 -6.36 0.13 41.62
CA ARG A 123 -4.92 -0.25 41.57
C ARG A 123 -4.39 -0.52 40.15
N ASN A 124 -5.26 -0.86 39.20
CA ASN A 124 -4.87 -1.28 37.84
C ASN A 124 -5.00 -0.19 36.76
N THR A 125 -5.29 1.06 37.15
CA THR A 125 -5.54 2.17 36.21
C THR A 125 -4.34 2.44 35.28
N GLN A 126 -3.12 2.42 35.81
CA GLN A 126 -1.91 2.68 35.01
C GLN A 126 -1.59 1.55 34.02
N ALA A 127 -1.84 0.29 34.40
CA ALA A 127 -1.65 -0.86 33.53
C ALA A 127 -2.60 -0.79 32.33
N ALA A 128 -3.89 -0.52 32.57
CA ALA A 128 -4.89 -0.41 31.51
C ALA A 128 -4.58 0.73 30.51
N LEU A 129 -4.10 1.88 31.00
CA LEU A 129 -3.69 2.99 30.12
C LEU A 129 -2.45 2.62 29.29
N LYS A 130 -1.48 1.92 29.88
CA LYS A 130 -0.28 1.47 29.17
C LYS A 130 -0.64 0.44 28.08
N ASP A 131 -1.52 -0.50 28.39
CA ASP A 131 -1.99 -1.51 27.42
C ASP A 131 -2.71 -0.84 26.24
N LEU A 132 -3.53 0.18 26.50
CA LEU A 132 -4.17 0.98 25.45
C LEU A 132 -3.13 1.70 24.57
N GLU A 133 -2.13 2.33 25.18
CA GLU A 133 -1.07 3.02 24.43
C GLU A 133 -0.25 2.05 23.58
N GLU A 134 0.01 0.83 24.04
CA GLU A 134 0.67 -0.22 23.24
C GLU A 134 -0.19 -0.66 22.05
N GLN A 135 -1.50 -0.82 22.25
CA GLN A 135 -2.45 -1.14 21.17
C GLN A 135 -2.54 -0.02 20.13
N GLN A 136 -2.59 1.25 20.57
CA GLN A 136 -2.61 2.42 19.69
C GLN A 136 -1.32 2.50 18.87
N LYS A 137 -0.15 2.31 19.49
CA LYS A 137 1.14 2.25 18.78
C LYS A 137 1.21 1.12 17.75
N ALA A 138 0.69 -0.07 18.09
CA ALA A 138 0.66 -1.20 17.16
C ALA A 138 -0.26 -0.91 15.97
N ARG A 139 -1.42 -0.29 16.20
CA ARG A 139 -2.38 0.13 15.17
C ARG A 139 -1.78 1.17 14.24
N LEU A 140 -1.12 2.19 14.79
CA LEU A 140 -0.44 3.24 14.01
C LEU A 140 0.60 2.63 13.07
N LYS A 141 1.48 1.75 13.58
CA LYS A 141 2.48 1.05 12.78
C LYS A 141 1.86 0.21 11.65
N ARG A 142 0.74 -0.46 11.94
CA ARG A 142 0.01 -1.26 10.94
C ARG A 142 -0.54 -0.37 9.82
N ILE A 143 -1.17 0.76 10.16
CA ILE A 143 -1.73 1.68 9.15
C ILE A 143 -0.64 2.30 8.29
N GLN A 144 0.48 2.70 8.91
CA GLN A 144 1.65 3.18 8.16
C GLN A 144 2.12 2.12 7.15
N ARG A 145 2.24 0.87 7.60
CA ARG A 145 2.67 -0.23 6.73
C ARG A 145 1.68 -0.54 5.62
N ASP A 146 0.38 -0.54 5.92
CA ASP A 146 -0.69 -0.76 4.93
C ASP A 146 -0.68 0.37 3.88
N THR A 147 -0.33 1.60 4.29
CA THR A 147 -0.15 2.74 3.36
C THR A 147 1.04 2.53 2.42
N LEU A 148 2.17 2.07 2.95
CA LEU A 148 3.33 1.71 2.12
C LEU A 148 3.04 0.52 1.19
N ASP A 149 2.34 -0.51 1.67
CA ASP A 149 1.96 -1.66 0.83
C ASP A 149 1.05 -1.27 -0.34
N ARG A 150 0.19 -0.27 -0.15
CA ARG A 150 -0.57 0.31 -1.26
C ARG A 150 0.35 0.94 -2.31
N ALA A 151 1.43 1.60 -1.90
CA ALA A 151 2.37 2.21 -2.83
C ALA A 151 3.12 1.13 -3.63
N LEU A 152 3.52 0.04 -2.96
CA LEU A 152 4.09 -1.14 -3.61
C LEU A 152 3.12 -1.75 -4.62
N THR A 153 1.83 -1.81 -4.28
CA THR A 153 0.78 -2.23 -5.23
C THR A 153 0.72 -1.32 -6.45
N GLU A 154 0.69 0.01 -6.28
CA GLU A 154 0.67 0.92 -7.43
C GLU A 154 1.89 0.72 -8.34
N LEU A 155 3.10 0.66 -7.76
CA LEU A 155 4.33 0.43 -8.50
C LEU A 155 4.33 -0.94 -9.19
N THR A 156 3.80 -1.98 -8.54
CA THR A 156 3.65 -3.30 -9.16
C THR A 156 2.73 -3.24 -10.38
N THR A 157 1.60 -2.55 -10.30
CA THR A 157 0.69 -2.39 -11.45
C THR A 157 1.35 -1.60 -12.59
N TYR A 158 2.16 -0.60 -12.27
CA TYR A 158 2.90 0.21 -13.24
C TYR A 158 3.87 -0.66 -14.05
N TYR A 159 4.73 -1.44 -13.38
CA TYR A 159 5.67 -2.33 -14.08
C TYR A 159 4.99 -3.54 -14.72
N ARG A 160 3.87 -4.02 -14.19
CA ARG A 160 3.03 -5.02 -14.87
C ARG A 160 2.54 -4.52 -16.22
N ASP A 161 2.06 -3.28 -16.29
CA ASP A 161 1.56 -2.72 -17.54
C ASP A 161 2.68 -2.51 -18.55
N ILE A 162 3.86 -2.05 -18.11
CA ILE A 162 5.06 -2.00 -18.95
C ILE A 162 5.39 -3.39 -19.52
N PHE A 163 5.41 -4.41 -18.66
CA PHE A 163 5.65 -5.78 -19.10
C PHE A 163 4.57 -6.28 -20.08
N GLY A 164 3.31 -5.92 -19.82
CA GLY A 164 2.17 -6.21 -20.70
C GLY A 164 2.34 -5.60 -22.09
N LEU A 165 2.81 -4.34 -22.17
CA LEU A 165 3.11 -3.65 -23.42
C LEU A 165 4.29 -4.31 -24.16
N GLN A 166 5.37 -4.62 -23.44
CA GLN A 166 6.56 -5.29 -24.01
C GLN A 166 6.24 -6.66 -24.60
N THR A 167 5.30 -7.39 -23.99
CA THR A 167 4.88 -8.74 -24.42
C THR A 167 3.62 -8.75 -25.29
N LYS A 168 2.96 -7.60 -25.48
CA LYS A 168 1.68 -7.45 -26.20
C LYS A 168 0.59 -8.41 -25.71
N SER A 169 0.56 -8.66 -24.41
CA SER A 169 -0.25 -9.75 -23.84
C SER A 169 -1.38 -9.29 -22.92
N LEU A 170 -1.33 -8.05 -22.45
CA LEU A 170 -2.23 -7.56 -21.40
C LEU A 170 -2.73 -6.15 -21.70
N GLU A 171 -4.01 -5.93 -21.40
CA GLU A 171 -4.58 -4.59 -21.34
C GLU A 171 -4.02 -3.84 -20.11
N PRO A 172 -3.57 -2.57 -20.26
CA PRO A 172 -3.04 -1.77 -19.16
C PRO A 172 -4.07 -1.44 -18.08
N ILE A 173 -3.71 -1.69 -16.82
CA ILE A 173 -4.47 -1.24 -15.64
C ILE A 173 -4.39 0.28 -15.49
N ASN A 174 -3.35 0.93 -16.00
CA ASN A 174 -3.05 2.35 -15.91
C ASN A 174 -3.24 3.04 -17.28
N ALA A 175 -4.35 2.74 -17.98
CA ALA A 175 -4.60 3.19 -19.36
C ALA A 175 -4.47 4.71 -19.56
N GLU A 176 -4.80 5.52 -18.56
CA GLU A 176 -4.64 6.97 -18.59
C GLU A 176 -3.16 7.44 -18.66
N TYR A 177 -2.20 6.55 -18.34
CA TYR A 177 -0.75 6.81 -18.42
C TYR A 177 -0.10 6.12 -19.62
N LEU A 178 -0.87 5.62 -20.60
CA LEU A 178 -0.36 4.79 -21.70
C LEU A 178 0.84 5.40 -22.44
N GLY A 179 0.82 6.71 -22.71
CA GLY A 179 1.92 7.39 -23.38
C GLY A 179 3.25 7.31 -22.61
N VAL A 180 3.20 7.50 -21.28
CA VAL A 180 4.39 7.40 -20.41
C VAL A 180 4.83 5.94 -20.26
N LEU A 181 3.87 5.02 -20.12
CA LEU A 181 4.16 3.58 -20.03
C LEU A 181 4.83 3.05 -21.28
N GLN A 182 4.42 3.51 -22.47
CA GLN A 182 5.04 3.11 -23.73
C GLN A 182 6.49 3.60 -23.84
N GLN A 183 6.75 4.86 -23.50
CA GLN A 183 8.12 5.40 -23.48
C GLN A 183 9.02 4.59 -22.52
N MET A 184 8.49 4.21 -21.36
CA MET A 184 9.23 3.38 -20.42
C MET A 184 9.43 1.95 -20.92
N ALA A 185 8.43 1.37 -21.59
CA ALA A 185 8.51 0.04 -22.18
C ALA A 185 9.62 -0.07 -23.23
N ASP A 186 9.90 1.01 -23.94
CA ASP A 186 10.98 1.10 -24.94
C ASP A 186 12.36 1.36 -24.30
N SER A 187 12.41 1.78 -23.04
CA SER A 187 13.65 2.22 -22.37
C SER A 187 14.45 1.09 -21.68
N PHE A 188 13.85 -0.08 -21.46
CA PHE A 188 14.52 -1.26 -20.91
C PHE A 188 13.85 -2.55 -21.39
N SER A 189 14.54 -3.68 -21.23
CA SER A 189 14.07 -5.00 -21.62
C SER A 189 12.98 -5.56 -20.69
N ALA A 190 12.21 -6.54 -21.17
CA ALA A 190 11.25 -7.28 -20.35
C ALA A 190 11.89 -7.98 -19.14
N ALA A 191 13.13 -8.45 -19.28
CA ALA A 191 13.89 -9.05 -18.18
C ALA A 191 14.23 -8.03 -17.09
N GLU A 192 14.53 -6.78 -17.47
CA GLU A 192 14.73 -5.68 -16.52
C GLU A 192 13.44 -5.29 -15.83
N THR A 193 12.32 -5.24 -16.56
CA THR A 193 11.00 -5.01 -15.96
C THR A 193 10.67 -6.05 -14.89
N LEU A 194 10.96 -7.33 -15.14
CA LEU A 194 10.76 -8.39 -14.15
C LEU A 194 11.67 -8.22 -12.92
N ARG A 195 12.94 -7.85 -13.10
CA ARG A 195 13.83 -7.53 -11.96
C ARG A 195 13.28 -6.39 -11.10
N LYS A 196 12.70 -5.37 -11.72
CA LYS A 196 12.05 -4.24 -11.03
C LYS A 196 10.81 -4.71 -10.25
N ILE A 197 10.00 -5.60 -10.82
CA ILE A 197 8.87 -6.23 -10.09
C ILE A 197 9.37 -7.04 -8.90
N THR A 198 10.43 -7.85 -9.07
CA THR A 198 11.03 -8.62 -7.98
C THR A 198 11.49 -7.69 -6.84
N ALA A 199 12.18 -6.59 -7.15
CA ALA A 199 12.61 -5.63 -6.13
C ALA A 199 11.45 -5.05 -5.30
N ILE A 200 10.28 -4.84 -5.92
CA ILE A 200 9.07 -4.39 -5.20
C ILE A 200 8.51 -5.50 -4.29
N LEU A 201 8.55 -6.75 -4.74
CA LEU A 201 8.14 -7.91 -3.94
C LEU A 201 9.08 -8.14 -2.76
N ASP A 202 10.38 -8.00 -2.96
CA ASP A 202 11.38 -8.11 -1.89
C ASP A 202 11.19 -7.01 -0.84
N ALA A 203 10.87 -5.78 -1.28
CA ALA A 203 10.53 -4.68 -0.38
C ALA A 203 9.27 -4.97 0.45
N ARG A 204 8.25 -5.59 -0.16
CA ARG A 204 7.05 -6.04 0.56
C ARG A 204 7.39 -7.10 1.60
N GLU A 205 8.26 -8.06 1.28
CA GLU A 205 8.73 -9.06 2.23
C GLU A 205 9.57 -8.45 3.37
N ALA A 206 10.42 -7.47 3.08
CA ALA A 206 11.18 -6.72 4.08
C ALA A 206 10.25 -6.01 5.08
N LEU A 207 9.18 -5.36 4.60
CA LEU A 207 8.15 -4.76 5.47
C LEU A 207 7.40 -5.82 6.32
N ASN A 208 7.37 -7.08 5.88
CA ASN A 208 6.84 -8.20 6.64
C ASN A 208 7.78 -8.75 7.72
N THR A 209 9.08 -8.50 7.61
CA THR A 209 10.13 -9.13 8.43
C THR A 209 10.84 -8.14 9.36
N ASN A 210 10.11 -7.14 9.85
CA ASN A 210 10.56 -6.14 10.84
C ASN A 210 11.74 -5.26 10.37
N VAL A 211 11.96 -5.13 9.06
CA VAL A 211 12.91 -4.16 8.50
C VAL A 211 12.37 -2.74 8.69
N ALA A 212 13.26 -1.78 8.95
CA ALA A 212 12.88 -0.37 9.00
C ALA A 212 12.27 0.07 7.66
N PRO A 213 11.06 0.69 7.64
CA PRO A 213 10.39 1.02 6.40
C PRO A 213 11.20 1.88 5.43
N LEU A 214 11.96 2.85 5.98
CA LEU A 214 12.84 3.72 5.18
C LEU A 214 13.87 2.91 4.40
N LEU A 215 14.60 2.02 5.07
CA LEU A 215 15.62 1.19 4.44
C LEU A 215 15.03 0.28 3.34
N ALA A 216 13.84 -0.28 3.57
CA ALA A 216 13.15 -1.09 2.57
C ALA A 216 12.78 -0.29 1.33
N MET A 217 12.29 0.96 1.51
CA MET A 217 11.94 1.83 0.39
C MET A 217 13.19 2.33 -0.36
N GLU A 218 14.26 2.70 0.35
CA GLU A 218 15.53 3.11 -0.24
C GLU A 218 16.12 2.01 -1.12
N ALA A 219 16.24 0.79 -0.58
CA ALA A 219 16.76 -0.36 -1.32
C ALA A 219 15.93 -0.64 -2.59
N MET A 220 14.59 -0.63 -2.46
CA MET A 220 13.69 -0.80 -3.60
C MET A 220 13.91 0.27 -4.66
N LEU A 221 13.90 1.56 -4.29
CA LEU A 221 14.01 2.66 -5.27
C LEU A 221 15.37 2.69 -5.96
N LEU A 222 16.45 2.28 -5.27
CA LEU A 222 17.77 2.09 -5.87
C LEU A 222 17.75 0.96 -6.92
N SER A 223 17.14 -0.18 -6.59
CA SER A 223 16.96 -1.28 -7.56
C SER A 223 16.06 -0.90 -8.73
N LEU A 224 15.01 -0.10 -8.50
CA LEU A 224 14.13 0.41 -9.55
C LEU A 224 14.82 1.40 -10.48
N ARG A 225 15.79 2.18 -10.01
CA ARG A 225 16.63 3.01 -10.88
C ARG A 225 17.48 2.13 -11.82
N GLY A 226 17.97 1.00 -11.31
CA GLY A 226 18.77 0.04 -12.06
C GLY A 226 20.27 0.19 -11.83
N ASP A 227 20.69 0.47 -10.59
CA ASP A 227 22.12 0.44 -10.28
C ASP A 227 22.74 -0.90 -10.65
N GLU A 228 23.80 -0.82 -11.46
CA GLU A 228 24.67 -1.91 -11.90
C GLU A 228 25.47 -2.52 -10.73
N MET A 229 24.79 -3.06 -9.72
CA MET A 229 25.47 -3.86 -8.68
C MET A 229 25.53 -5.35 -9.05
N SER A 230 25.11 -5.73 -10.26
CA SER A 230 25.06 -7.14 -10.71
C SER A 230 26.01 -7.48 -11.87
N GLN A 231 26.90 -6.58 -12.30
CA GLN A 231 27.92 -6.91 -13.33
C GLN A 231 29.35 -7.11 -12.78
N THR A 232 29.59 -7.02 -11.48
CA THR A 232 30.94 -7.11 -10.88
C THR A 232 31.25 -8.41 -10.13
N VAL A 233 30.64 -9.54 -10.52
CA VAL A 233 31.16 -10.87 -10.14
C VAL A 233 31.23 -11.77 -11.38
N GLY A 234 32.01 -11.33 -12.36
CA GLY A 234 32.65 -12.26 -13.29
C GLY A 234 33.75 -12.99 -12.52
N PHE A 235 33.50 -14.25 -12.14
CA PHE A 235 34.60 -15.15 -11.80
C PHE A 235 35.45 -15.31 -13.06
N GLY A 236 36.66 -14.76 -13.02
CA GLY A 236 37.68 -15.05 -14.00
C GLY A 236 38.01 -16.54 -13.99
N THR A 237 38.12 -17.08 -15.21
CA THR A 237 38.84 -18.30 -15.65
C THR A 237 39.02 -19.44 -14.66
#